data_AF-A0A7K1Y5S3-F1
#
_entry.id   AF-A0A7K1Y5S3-F1
#
_cell.length_a   1.000
_cell.length_b   1.000
_cell.length_c   1.000
_cell.angle_alpha   90.00
_cell.angle_beta   90.00
_cell.angle_gamma   90.00
#
_symmetry.space_group_name_H-M   'P 1'
#
loop_
_entity.id
_entity.type
_entity.pdbx_description
1 polymer ?
#
loop_
_entity_poly.entity_id
_entity_poly.type
_entity_poly.pdbx_seq_one_letter_code
_entity_poly.pdbx_strand_id
1 'polypeptide(L)'
;MSLNYWKIYKSFAKQQSLNDCGPACLQSLVSYYGVAVHPLEIADLCQIRRDSGCTLFDIKQAAILLNFNTSACRLETYDLREHEPVLLHTQGSAGNHFAVCYGYSVFLKKFLIGDPAKGLLLLNDTQLQDIWVSRAALIINPCKVSIYHATAVGKWRWLLRLLGGGTALWLLSVILGLALTFTSLGIMINFQTLADKIHRAARFETYLLYMFLMAVMIAGRYWLSVTRQSILAELLNDANARLLDSFAGAFKKFTAASSHFFSRQDIVTRFHDISKLLSGLQSVFPQLLNDALLIIIFFAGLCYYSFITALVLCTGMLVAISLAVKAEWILSEKRLNVSFLYKQVENVIQFEAFQGHLNLTELNHAILNYHQLSRKFALRLEMLCGGFLFIAAANLSYECMNNTITLATLMPAFMLTLAVSATTQKIYQHILQLRDHTDALNRLYGLMGKEHG
;
A
#
# COMPACT_ATOMS: atom_id res chain seq x y z
N MET A 1 -0.91 36.53 1.47
CA MET A 1 -1.69 35.38 1.99
C MET A 1 -0.73 34.36 2.58
N SER A 2 -1.13 33.58 3.58
CA SER A 2 -0.28 32.53 4.17
C SER A 2 -0.45 31.21 3.43
N LEU A 3 0.63 30.68 2.85
CA LEU A 3 0.67 29.38 2.18
C LEU A 3 0.24 28.25 3.12
N ASN A 4 -0.74 27.43 2.72
CA ASN A 4 -1.12 26.24 3.45
C ASN A 4 -0.24 25.05 3.03
N TYR A 5 0.93 24.92 3.68
CA TYR A 5 1.93 23.89 3.37
C TYR A 5 1.38 22.46 3.43
N TRP A 6 0.48 22.16 4.38
CA TRP A 6 -0.12 20.83 4.49
C TRP A 6 -0.98 20.48 3.27
N LYS A 7 -1.82 21.42 2.85
CA LYS A 7 -2.68 21.26 1.67
C LYS A 7 -1.84 21.02 0.41
N ILE A 8 -0.76 21.79 0.25
CA ILE A 8 0.18 21.70 -0.88
C ILE A 8 0.90 20.35 -0.88
N TYR A 9 1.43 19.93 0.27
CA TYR A 9 2.11 18.65 0.40
C TYR A 9 1.20 17.47 0.05
N LYS A 10 -0.07 17.53 0.48
CA LYS A 10 -1.06 16.50 0.20
C LYS A 10 -1.52 16.48 -1.27
N SER A 11 -1.60 17.64 -1.93
CA SER A 11 -2.07 17.73 -3.31
C SER A 11 -0.99 17.42 -4.35
N PHE A 12 0.29 17.56 -3.99
CA PHE A 12 1.40 17.40 -4.92
C PHE A 12 1.52 15.97 -5.47
N ALA A 13 1.57 15.85 -6.80
CA ALA A 13 1.73 14.60 -7.52
C ALA A 13 3.09 14.53 -8.23
N LYS A 14 3.80 13.41 -8.07
CA LYS A 14 5.04 13.11 -8.80
C LYS A 14 4.71 12.48 -10.16
N GLN A 15 5.55 12.76 -11.17
CA GLN A 15 5.42 12.14 -12.49
C GLN A 15 5.70 10.63 -12.45
N GLN A 16 4.91 9.84 -13.18
CA GLN A 16 5.05 8.37 -13.24
C GLN A 16 5.89 7.89 -14.42
N SER A 17 6.02 8.73 -15.45
CA SER A 17 6.87 8.57 -16.63
C SER A 17 7.60 9.89 -16.91
N LEU A 18 8.62 9.86 -17.76
CA LEU A 18 9.41 11.04 -18.15
C LEU A 18 8.57 12.11 -18.84
N ASN A 19 7.54 11.70 -19.60
CA ASN A 19 6.68 12.60 -20.36
C ASN A 19 5.43 13.07 -19.59
N ASP A 20 5.27 12.65 -18.34
CA ASP A 20 4.06 12.91 -17.54
C ASP A 20 4.14 14.21 -16.72
N CYS A 21 5.13 15.09 -16.97
CA CYS A 21 5.31 16.31 -16.19
C CYS A 21 4.08 17.24 -16.26
N GLY A 22 3.48 17.42 -17.44
CA GLY A 22 2.25 18.21 -17.63
C GLY A 22 1.03 17.63 -16.90
N PRO A 23 0.66 16.36 -17.15
CA PRO A 23 -0.40 15.67 -16.42
C PRO A 23 -0.21 15.68 -14.90
N ALA A 24 1.01 15.46 -14.39
CA ALA A 24 1.30 15.50 -12.95
C ALA A 24 1.09 16.91 -12.35
N CYS A 25 1.44 17.96 -13.10
CA CYS A 25 1.15 19.34 -12.69
C CYS A 25 -0.35 19.63 -12.66
N LEU A 26 -1.10 19.20 -13.68
CA LEU A 26 -2.55 19.34 -13.69
C LEU A 26 -3.19 18.55 -12.53
N GLN A 27 -2.74 17.33 -12.27
CA GLN A 27 -3.19 16.54 -11.12
C GLN A 27 -2.94 17.24 -9.80
N SER A 28 -1.77 17.87 -9.65
CA SER A 28 -1.42 18.61 -8.44
C SER A 28 -2.39 19.77 -8.20
N LEU A 29 -2.75 20.51 -9.26
CA LEU A 29 -3.68 21.63 -9.19
C LEU A 29 -5.12 21.17 -8.93
N VAL A 30 -5.59 20.17 -9.65
CA VAL A 30 -6.94 19.60 -9.50
C VAL A 30 -7.12 19.05 -8.07
N SER A 31 -6.12 18.35 -7.56
CA SER A 31 -6.09 17.85 -6.17
C SER A 31 -6.02 18.99 -5.15
N TYR A 32 -5.32 20.09 -5.45
CA TYR A 32 -5.27 21.29 -4.61
C TYR A 32 -6.65 21.94 -4.49
N TYR A 33 -7.45 21.95 -5.55
CA TYR A 33 -8.84 22.41 -5.49
C TYR A 33 -9.82 21.38 -4.88
N GLY A 34 -9.32 20.23 -4.41
CA GLY A 34 -10.12 19.20 -3.75
C GLY A 34 -10.82 18.23 -4.69
N VAL A 35 -10.54 18.29 -6.00
CA VAL A 35 -11.09 17.36 -6.98
C VAL A 35 -10.18 16.12 -7.04
N ALA A 36 -10.76 14.94 -6.82
CA ALA A 36 -10.03 13.68 -6.90
C ALA A 36 -10.19 13.06 -8.29
N VAL A 37 -9.18 13.23 -9.15
CA VAL A 37 -9.13 12.66 -10.50
C VAL A 37 -7.96 11.70 -10.58
N HIS A 38 -8.17 10.58 -11.28
CA HIS A 38 -7.13 9.57 -11.40
C HIS A 38 -5.99 10.07 -12.32
N PRO A 39 -4.71 9.85 -12.00
CA PRO A 39 -3.59 10.31 -12.85
C PRO A 39 -3.71 9.90 -14.31
N LEU A 40 -4.14 8.66 -14.57
CA LEU A 40 -4.36 8.16 -15.93
C LEU A 40 -5.46 8.92 -16.69
N GLU A 41 -6.54 9.29 -16.02
CA GLU A 41 -7.63 10.04 -16.65
C GLU A 41 -7.15 11.44 -17.06
N ILE A 42 -6.33 12.07 -16.22
CA ILE A 42 -5.69 13.34 -16.56
C ILE A 42 -4.70 13.15 -17.72
N ALA A 43 -3.89 12.09 -17.70
CA ALA A 43 -2.98 11.75 -18.80
C ALA A 43 -3.73 11.56 -20.13
N ASP A 44 -4.86 10.85 -20.10
CA ASP A 44 -5.72 10.60 -21.26
C ASP A 44 -6.31 11.91 -21.79
N LEU A 45 -6.84 12.76 -20.90
CA LEU A 45 -7.39 14.08 -21.25
C LEU A 45 -6.31 15.02 -21.84
N CYS A 46 -5.09 14.93 -21.34
CA CYS A 46 -3.95 15.69 -21.83
C CYS A 46 -3.35 15.16 -23.14
N GLN A 47 -3.82 14.02 -23.67
CA GLN A 47 -3.39 13.47 -24.97
C GLN A 47 -1.85 13.45 -25.17
N ILE A 48 -1.13 12.87 -24.20
CA ILE A 48 0.34 12.84 -24.20
C ILE A 48 0.89 12.20 -25.48
N ARG A 49 1.75 12.92 -26.20
CA ARG A 49 2.50 12.35 -27.34
C ARG A 49 3.80 11.69 -26.84
N ARG A 50 4.15 10.53 -27.39
CA ARG A 50 5.31 9.73 -26.95
C ARG A 50 6.65 10.46 -27.08
N ASP A 51 6.77 11.30 -28.11
CA ASP A 51 8.08 11.85 -28.51
C ASP A 51 8.27 13.28 -27.99
N SER A 52 7.17 13.98 -27.69
CA SER A 52 7.16 15.42 -27.36
C SER A 52 6.44 15.77 -26.06
N GLY A 53 5.84 14.78 -25.38
CA GLY A 53 5.02 15.00 -24.19
C GLY A 53 3.73 15.79 -24.48
N CYS A 54 3.28 16.57 -23.51
CA CYS A 54 2.11 17.46 -23.65
C CYS A 54 2.53 18.89 -23.92
N THR A 55 1.71 19.61 -24.69
CA THR A 55 1.82 21.06 -24.81
C THR A 55 0.97 21.76 -23.75
N LEU A 56 1.22 23.05 -23.53
CA LEU A 56 0.37 23.90 -22.68
C LEU A 56 -1.09 23.91 -23.17
N PHE A 57 -1.31 23.81 -24.48
CA PHE A 57 -2.64 23.74 -25.07
C PHE A 57 -3.37 22.45 -24.68
N ASP A 58 -2.69 21.30 -24.72
CA ASP A 58 -3.28 20.02 -24.35
C ASP A 58 -3.70 20.02 -22.86
N ILE A 59 -2.86 20.57 -21.98
CA ILE A 59 -3.16 20.73 -20.54
C ILE A 59 -4.35 21.68 -20.34
N LYS A 60 -4.42 22.79 -21.10
CA LYS A 60 -5.55 23.73 -21.06
C LYS A 60 -6.86 23.01 -21.43
N GLN A 61 -6.86 22.23 -22.50
CA GLN A 61 -8.04 21.49 -22.93
C GLN A 61 -8.46 20.43 -21.91
N ALA A 62 -7.52 19.69 -21.35
CA ALA A 62 -7.78 18.74 -20.28
C ALA A 62 -8.43 19.40 -19.05
N ALA A 63 -7.92 20.56 -18.64
CA ALA A 63 -8.48 21.30 -17.52
C ALA A 63 -9.92 21.80 -17.80
N ILE A 64 -10.21 22.24 -19.03
CA ILE A 64 -11.57 22.63 -19.44
C ILE A 64 -12.53 21.43 -19.38
N LEU A 65 -12.10 20.26 -19.86
CA LEU A 65 -12.88 19.01 -19.78
C LEU A 65 -13.15 18.58 -18.32
N LEU A 66 -12.25 18.94 -17.39
CA LEU A 66 -12.42 18.74 -15.95
C LEU A 66 -13.27 19.83 -15.27
N ASN A 67 -13.95 20.70 -16.04
CA ASN A 67 -14.75 21.83 -15.56
C ASN A 67 -13.94 22.90 -14.81
N PHE A 68 -12.71 23.15 -15.21
CA PHE A 68 -11.94 24.31 -14.75
C PHE A 68 -11.97 25.44 -15.78
N ASN A 69 -12.06 26.67 -15.29
CA ASN A 69 -11.83 27.84 -16.11
C ASN A 69 -10.32 28.07 -16.21
N THR A 70 -9.82 28.22 -17.44
CA THR A 70 -8.39 28.33 -17.70
C THR A 70 -8.04 29.55 -18.54
N SER A 71 -6.96 30.23 -18.14
CA SER A 71 -6.42 31.38 -18.86
C SER A 71 -4.92 31.20 -19.07
N ALA A 72 -4.49 31.15 -20.34
CA ALA A 72 -3.08 31.12 -20.69
C ALA A 72 -2.58 32.56 -20.84
N CYS A 73 -1.52 32.91 -20.12
CA CYS A 73 -0.98 34.26 -20.08
C CYS A 73 0.56 34.22 -20.06
N ARG A 74 1.16 35.37 -20.38
CA ARG A 74 2.56 35.64 -20.04
C ARG A 74 2.58 36.56 -18.83
N LEU A 75 3.30 36.17 -17.79
CA LEU A 75 3.36 36.89 -16.52
C LEU A 75 4.80 37.23 -16.17
N GLU A 76 5.00 38.34 -15.48
CA GLU A 76 6.28 38.66 -14.85
C GLU A 76 6.38 38.03 -13.46
N THR A 77 7.60 37.92 -12.94
CA THR A 77 7.84 37.43 -11.57
C THR A 77 7.13 38.26 -10.49
N TYR A 78 6.85 39.53 -10.76
CA TYR A 78 6.08 40.39 -9.85
C TYR A 78 4.61 39.95 -9.82
N ASP A 79 3.97 39.78 -10.98
CA ASP A 79 2.56 39.40 -11.10
C ASP A 79 2.29 37.99 -10.53
N LEU A 80 3.29 37.11 -10.60
CA LEU A 80 3.22 35.76 -10.04
C LEU A 80 3.02 35.76 -8.52
N ARG A 81 3.36 36.85 -7.81
CA ARG A 81 3.14 36.96 -6.36
C ARG A 81 1.67 37.15 -5.99
N GLU A 82 0.84 37.58 -6.93
CA GLU A 82 -0.58 37.85 -6.72
C GLU A 82 -1.48 36.68 -7.14
N HIS A 83 -0.93 35.65 -7.78
CA HIS A 83 -1.67 34.48 -8.27
C HIS A 83 -1.30 33.20 -7.54
N GLU A 84 -2.30 32.42 -7.09
CA GLU A 84 -2.10 31.14 -6.42
C GLU A 84 -3.23 30.14 -6.73
N PRO A 85 -2.94 28.87 -7.02
CA PRO A 85 -1.76 28.29 -7.68
C PRO A 85 -1.81 28.37 -9.22
N VAL A 86 -0.63 28.40 -9.88
CA VAL A 86 -0.48 28.59 -11.33
C VAL A 86 0.46 27.54 -11.94
N LEU A 87 0.15 27.04 -13.13
CA LEU A 87 1.03 26.12 -13.88
C LEU A 87 2.01 26.91 -14.74
N LEU A 88 3.30 26.59 -14.65
CA LEU A 88 4.39 27.26 -15.37
C LEU A 88 4.99 26.34 -16.44
N HIS A 89 5.28 26.91 -17.61
CA HIS A 89 6.10 26.26 -18.63
C HIS A 89 7.58 26.65 -18.44
N THR A 90 8.33 25.72 -17.85
CA THR A 90 9.74 25.89 -17.44
C THR A 90 10.69 25.13 -18.35
N GLN A 91 11.99 25.40 -18.22
CA GLN A 91 13.05 24.64 -18.86
C GLN A 91 13.76 23.79 -17.81
N GLY A 92 13.76 22.48 -18.02
CA GLY A 92 14.43 21.49 -17.18
C GLY A 92 15.74 21.01 -17.79
N SER A 93 16.37 20.04 -17.12
CA SER A 93 17.64 19.43 -17.54
C SER A 93 17.55 18.62 -18.84
N ALA A 94 16.34 18.23 -19.26
CA ALA A 94 16.07 17.46 -20.47
C ALA A 94 15.27 18.24 -21.55
N GLY A 95 15.15 19.57 -21.41
CA GLY A 95 14.37 20.41 -22.33
C GLY A 95 13.12 21.01 -21.68
N ASN A 96 12.02 21.12 -22.43
CA ASN A 96 10.76 21.71 -21.95
C ASN A 96 10.19 20.90 -20.76
N HIS A 97 9.70 21.59 -19.74
CA HIS A 97 9.19 20.99 -18.52
C HIS A 97 8.01 21.79 -17.96
N PHE A 98 7.23 21.20 -17.07
CA PHE A 98 6.15 21.89 -16.37
C PHE A 98 6.35 21.83 -14.86
N ALA A 99 6.03 22.92 -14.19
CA ALA A 99 6.06 23.01 -12.73
C ALA A 99 4.85 23.82 -12.23
N VAL A 100 4.45 23.61 -10.98
CA VAL A 100 3.35 24.36 -10.36
C VAL A 100 3.92 25.39 -9.37
N CYS A 101 3.58 26.66 -9.55
CA CYS A 101 3.79 27.67 -8.53
C CYS A 101 2.60 27.70 -7.57
N TYR A 102 2.83 27.38 -6.30
CA TYR A 102 1.77 27.42 -5.29
C TYR A 102 1.60 28.80 -4.66
N GLY A 103 2.60 29.67 -4.75
CA GLY A 103 2.56 31.04 -4.25
C GLY A 103 3.90 31.52 -3.68
N TYR A 104 3.89 32.75 -3.15
CA TYR A 104 5.08 33.43 -2.64
C TYR A 104 5.07 33.51 -1.11
N SER A 105 6.12 32.98 -0.47
CA SER A 105 6.31 33.11 0.97
C SER A 105 6.97 34.46 1.29
N VAL A 106 6.18 35.39 1.83
CA VAL A 106 6.67 36.71 2.28
C VAL A 106 7.75 36.57 3.36
N PHE A 107 7.61 35.58 4.25
CA PHE A 107 8.57 35.34 5.33
C PHE A 107 9.93 34.86 4.82
N LEU A 108 9.93 33.89 3.89
CA LEU A 108 11.15 33.31 3.34
C LEU A 108 11.72 34.12 2.17
N LYS A 109 10.94 35.06 1.61
CA LYS A 109 11.20 35.76 0.34
C LYS A 109 11.47 34.81 -0.84
N LYS A 110 10.69 33.73 -0.92
CA LYS A 110 10.85 32.65 -1.91
C LYS A 110 9.52 32.18 -2.47
N PHE A 111 9.53 31.70 -3.72
CA PHE A 111 8.42 30.98 -4.34
C PHE A 111 8.45 29.51 -3.97
N LEU A 112 7.28 28.96 -3.70
CA LEU A 112 7.09 27.52 -3.50
C LEU A 112 6.68 26.87 -4.82
N ILE A 113 7.60 26.12 -5.41
CA ILE A 113 7.43 25.45 -6.70
C ILE A 113 7.31 23.94 -6.49
N GLY A 114 6.26 23.32 -7.02
CA GLY A 114 6.15 21.88 -7.18
C GLY A 114 6.67 21.45 -8.53
N ASP A 115 7.88 20.89 -8.56
CA ASP A 115 8.44 20.23 -9.74
C ASP A 115 8.06 18.74 -9.67
N PRO A 116 7.27 18.20 -10.62
CA PRO A 116 6.82 16.81 -10.58
C PRO A 116 7.95 15.78 -10.63
N ALA A 117 9.16 16.16 -11.08
CA ALA A 117 10.35 15.32 -11.07
C ALA A 117 11.15 15.43 -9.76
N LYS A 118 11.32 16.65 -9.23
CA LYS A 118 12.22 16.93 -8.08
C LYS A 118 11.51 17.02 -6.73
N GLY A 119 10.20 17.24 -6.71
CA GLY A 119 9.43 17.50 -5.50
C GLY A 119 9.13 18.99 -5.27
N LEU A 120 8.82 19.33 -4.03
CA LEU A 120 8.57 20.72 -3.61
C LEU A 120 9.89 21.45 -3.35
N LEU A 121 10.07 22.58 -4.02
CA LEU A 121 11.29 23.40 -4.01
C LEU A 121 10.96 24.84 -3.60
N LEU A 122 11.92 25.49 -2.92
CA LEU A 122 11.85 26.91 -2.60
C LEU A 122 12.87 27.65 -3.45
N LEU A 123 12.39 28.51 -4.36
CA LEU A 123 13.24 29.26 -5.30
C LEU A 123 13.19 30.75 -5.01
N ASN A 124 14.34 31.41 -5.14
CA ASN A 124 14.43 32.86 -5.13
C ASN A 124 14.01 33.44 -6.51
N ASP A 125 13.77 34.75 -6.59
CA ASP A 125 13.38 35.43 -7.85
C ASP A 125 14.34 35.11 -9.01
N THR A 126 15.65 35.19 -8.78
CA THR A 126 16.68 34.93 -9.80
C THR A 126 16.66 33.49 -10.29
N GLN A 127 16.59 32.53 -9.37
CA GLN A 127 16.53 31.10 -9.69
C GLN A 127 15.27 30.74 -10.47
N LEU A 128 14.15 31.40 -10.19
CA LEU A 128 12.91 31.20 -10.94
C LEU A 128 13.02 31.77 -12.35
N GLN A 129 13.64 32.95 -12.52
CA GLN A 129 13.85 33.55 -13.85
C GLN A 129 14.73 32.68 -14.75
N ASP A 130 15.75 32.03 -14.18
CA ASP A 130 16.64 31.15 -14.94
C ASP A 130 15.90 29.93 -15.52
N ILE A 131 14.91 29.39 -14.81
CA ILE A 131 14.15 28.20 -15.25
C ILE A 131 12.86 28.57 -16.02
N TRP A 132 12.30 29.76 -15.82
CA TRP A 132 11.02 30.18 -16.40
C TRP A 132 11.21 31.15 -17.57
N VAL A 133 12.07 30.76 -18.52
CA VAL A 133 12.49 31.58 -19.66
C VAL A 133 11.31 32.03 -20.52
N SER A 134 10.32 31.15 -20.73
CA SER A 134 9.20 31.42 -21.64
C SER A 134 8.17 32.42 -21.09
N ARG A 135 8.19 32.67 -19.77
CA ARG A 135 7.17 33.43 -19.01
C ARG A 135 5.73 32.96 -19.21
N ALA A 136 5.52 31.82 -19.88
CA ALA A 136 4.21 31.28 -20.14
C ALA A 136 3.67 30.59 -18.89
N ALA A 137 2.43 30.95 -18.54
CA ALA A 137 1.70 30.44 -17.40
C ALA A 137 0.27 30.09 -17.80
N LEU A 138 -0.29 29.12 -17.09
CA LEU A 138 -1.68 28.71 -17.20
C LEU A 138 -2.34 28.84 -15.83
N ILE A 139 -3.23 29.82 -15.71
CA ILE A 139 -4.07 30.03 -14.53
C ILE A 139 -5.25 29.08 -14.63
N ILE A 140 -5.47 28.28 -13.59
CA ILE A 140 -6.52 27.26 -13.52
C ILE A 140 -7.36 27.54 -12.28
N ASN A 141 -8.65 27.87 -12.48
CA ASN A 141 -9.60 28.16 -11.40
C ASN A 141 -10.81 27.23 -11.50
N PRO A 142 -11.34 26.69 -10.39
CA PRO A 142 -12.50 25.81 -10.43
C PRO A 142 -13.75 26.58 -10.89
N CYS A 143 -14.56 26.00 -11.78
CA CYS A 143 -15.92 26.51 -12.02
C CYS A 143 -16.80 26.24 -10.78
N LYS A 144 -17.82 27.07 -10.55
CA LYS A 144 -18.76 27.00 -9.39
C LYS A 144 -19.59 25.69 -9.28
N VAL A 145 -19.31 24.67 -10.07
CA VAL A 145 -20.09 23.42 -10.08
C VAL A 145 -19.36 22.34 -9.27
N SER A 146 -20.11 21.75 -8.34
CA SER A 146 -19.81 20.60 -7.48
C SER A 146 -18.52 19.83 -7.84
N ILE A 147 -17.49 20.04 -7.03
CA ILE A 147 -16.27 19.24 -7.00
C ILE A 147 -16.64 17.78 -6.73
N TYR A 148 -16.48 16.91 -7.73
CA TYR A 148 -16.77 15.49 -7.61
C TYR A 148 -15.77 14.84 -6.65
N HIS A 149 -16.25 14.42 -5.48
CA HIS A 149 -15.45 13.67 -4.52
C HIS A 149 -15.62 12.19 -4.85
N ALA A 150 -14.56 11.52 -5.32
CA ALA A 150 -14.53 10.07 -5.32
C ALA A 150 -14.59 9.59 -3.85
N THR A 151 -15.78 9.20 -3.38
CA THR A 151 -15.96 8.78 -1.99
C THR A 151 -15.29 7.42 -1.77
N ALA A 152 -14.60 7.27 -0.63
CA ALA A 152 -14.02 5.98 -0.22
C ALA A 152 -15.07 4.85 -0.20
N VAL A 153 -16.34 5.21 0.01
CA VAL A 153 -17.50 4.31 0.03
C VAL A 153 -17.74 3.65 -1.34
N GLY A 154 -17.62 4.38 -2.45
CA GLY A 154 -17.78 3.82 -3.80
C GLY A 154 -16.73 2.78 -4.14
N LYS A 155 -15.48 3.02 -3.72
CA LYS A 155 -14.35 2.10 -3.90
C LYS A 155 -14.54 0.78 -3.18
N TRP A 156 -14.94 0.83 -1.90
CA TRP A 156 -15.23 -0.37 -1.12
C TRP A 156 -16.43 -1.13 -1.67
N ARG A 157 -17.48 -0.43 -2.12
CA ARG A 157 -18.65 -1.06 -2.74
C ARG A 157 -18.28 -1.78 -4.03
N TRP A 158 -17.44 -1.18 -4.87
CA TRP A 158 -16.93 -1.81 -6.09
C TRP A 158 -16.09 -3.06 -5.78
N LEU A 159 -15.17 -2.96 -4.80
CA LEU A 159 -14.36 -4.10 -4.35
C LEU A 159 -15.24 -5.24 -3.80
N LEU A 160 -16.26 -4.92 -3.00
CA LEU A 160 -17.19 -5.90 -2.45
C LEU A 160 -18.05 -6.55 -3.54
N ARG A 161 -18.44 -5.82 -4.60
CA ARG A 161 -19.13 -6.40 -5.75
C ARG A 161 -18.24 -7.40 -6.51
N LEU A 162 -16.96 -7.10 -6.67
CA LEU A 162 -15.99 -8.01 -7.30
C LEU A 162 -15.81 -9.30 -6.50
N LEU A 163 -15.79 -9.18 -5.18
CA LEU A 163 -15.74 -10.31 -4.25
C LEU A 163 -17.11 -10.98 -4.04
N GLY A 164 -18.19 -10.42 -4.57
CA GLY A 164 -19.59 -10.75 -4.26
C GLY A 164 -20.12 -12.07 -4.86
N GLY A 165 -19.27 -12.87 -5.50
CA GLY A 165 -19.62 -14.24 -5.87
C GLY A 165 -19.54 -15.17 -4.65
N GLY A 166 -20.60 -15.92 -4.37
CA GLY A 166 -20.57 -16.99 -3.36
C GLY A 166 -20.46 -16.51 -1.90
N THR A 167 -21.35 -15.61 -1.44
CA THR A 167 -21.40 -15.12 -0.04
C THR A 167 -21.43 -16.26 1.00
N ALA A 168 -22.04 -17.40 0.66
CA ALA A 168 -22.05 -18.60 1.50
C ALA A 168 -20.64 -19.20 1.71
N LEU A 169 -19.79 -19.23 0.68
CA LEU A 169 -18.42 -19.74 0.79
C LEU A 169 -17.52 -18.78 1.58
N TRP A 170 -17.71 -17.46 1.43
CA TRP A 170 -17.03 -16.47 2.27
C TRP A 170 -17.40 -16.65 3.74
N LEU A 171 -18.69 -16.80 4.05
CA LEU A 171 -19.17 -17.06 5.40
C LEU A 171 -18.60 -18.38 5.95
N LEU A 172 -18.60 -19.44 5.15
CA LEU A 172 -17.99 -20.72 5.51
C LEU A 172 -16.49 -20.59 5.82
N SER A 173 -15.75 -19.76 5.06
CA SER A 173 -14.32 -19.53 5.30
C SER A 173 -14.05 -18.82 6.64
N VAL A 174 -14.96 -17.94 7.07
CA VAL A 174 -14.92 -17.25 8.37
C VAL A 174 -15.26 -18.23 9.49
N ILE A 175 -16.31 -19.05 9.32
CA ILE A 175 -16.69 -20.10 10.27
C ILE A 175 -15.55 -21.10 10.47
N LEU A 176 -14.91 -21.55 9.39
CA LEU A 176 -13.72 -22.42 9.46
C LEU A 176 -12.54 -21.72 10.16
N GLY A 177 -12.36 -20.41 9.95
CA GLY A 177 -11.38 -19.60 10.67
C GLY A 177 -11.61 -19.60 12.18
N LEU A 178 -12.86 -19.35 12.60
CA LEU A 178 -13.25 -19.45 14.00
C LEU A 178 -13.05 -20.85 14.56
N ALA A 179 -13.47 -21.89 13.83
CA ALA A 179 -13.26 -23.29 14.22
C ALA A 179 -11.76 -23.60 14.44
N LEU A 180 -10.88 -23.11 13.57
CA LEU A 180 -9.43 -23.23 13.76
C LEU A 180 -8.96 -22.53 15.04
N THR A 181 -9.48 -21.35 15.37
CA THR A 181 -9.11 -20.64 16.60
C THR A 181 -9.50 -21.45 17.85
N PHE A 182 -10.73 -21.97 17.89
CA PHE A 182 -11.22 -22.80 19.00
C PHE A 182 -10.47 -24.12 19.14
N THR A 183 -10.16 -24.80 18.02
CA THR A 183 -9.34 -26.02 18.07
C THR A 183 -7.93 -25.73 18.59
N SER A 184 -7.36 -24.54 18.31
CA SER A 184 -6.06 -24.12 18.88
C SER A 184 -6.11 -24.02 20.40
N LEU A 185 -7.13 -23.33 20.93
CA LEU A 185 -7.35 -23.22 22.37
C LEU A 185 -7.60 -24.60 23.01
N GLY A 186 -8.38 -25.44 22.35
CA GLY A 186 -8.64 -26.80 22.81
C GLY A 186 -7.37 -27.65 22.90
N ILE A 187 -6.45 -27.52 21.94
CA ILE A 187 -5.11 -28.16 21.98
C ILE A 187 -4.35 -27.67 23.22
N MET A 188 -4.37 -26.37 23.51
CA MET A 188 -3.66 -25.80 24.67
C MET A 188 -4.23 -26.31 26.00
N ILE A 189 -5.56 -26.33 26.14
CA ILE A 189 -6.24 -26.83 27.35
C ILE A 189 -6.02 -28.34 27.52
N ASN A 190 -6.04 -29.10 26.42
CA ASN A 190 -5.73 -30.52 26.45
C ASN A 190 -4.29 -30.75 26.93
N PHE A 191 -3.34 -29.96 26.42
CA PHE A 191 -1.93 -30.04 26.83
C PHE A 191 -1.77 -29.74 28.33
N GLN A 192 -2.45 -28.70 28.83
CA GLN A 192 -2.49 -28.41 30.27
C GLN A 192 -3.00 -29.61 31.06
N THR A 193 -4.13 -30.18 30.65
CA THR A 193 -4.74 -31.33 31.33
C THR A 193 -3.84 -32.57 31.30
N LEU A 194 -3.16 -32.79 30.17
CA LEU A 194 -2.18 -33.86 30.02
C LEU A 194 -0.99 -33.66 30.96
N ALA A 195 -0.41 -32.46 31.01
CA ALA A 195 0.70 -32.12 31.90
C ALA A 195 0.31 -32.31 33.38
N ASP A 196 -0.89 -31.87 33.76
CA ASP A 196 -1.48 -32.05 35.08
C ASP A 196 -1.61 -33.53 35.49
N LYS A 197 -2.07 -34.38 34.56
CA LYS A 197 -2.26 -35.82 34.79
C LYS A 197 -0.95 -36.59 34.84
N ILE A 198 0.04 -36.18 34.04
CA ILE A 198 1.42 -36.70 34.12
C ILE A 198 2.01 -36.38 35.49
N HIS A 199 1.86 -35.13 35.96
CA HIS A 199 2.37 -34.72 37.26
C HIS A 199 1.73 -35.50 38.42
N ARG A 200 0.43 -35.79 38.35
CA ARG A 200 -0.30 -36.55 39.38
C ARG A 200 -0.14 -38.08 39.29
N ALA A 201 0.76 -38.58 38.44
CA ALA A 201 1.00 -40.01 38.21
C ALA A 201 -0.31 -40.80 37.94
N ALA A 202 -1.16 -40.26 37.07
CA ALA A 202 -2.40 -40.92 36.68
C ALA A 202 -2.15 -42.28 35.99
N ARG A 203 -3.17 -43.14 35.95
CA ARG A 203 -3.10 -44.44 35.25
C ARG A 203 -2.66 -44.26 33.79
N PHE A 204 -1.83 -45.17 33.29
CA PHE A 204 -1.30 -45.15 31.92
C PHE A 204 -2.39 -45.04 30.84
N GLU A 205 -3.54 -45.71 31.04
CA GLU A 205 -4.70 -45.62 30.15
C GLU A 205 -5.22 -44.18 29.98
N THR A 206 -5.22 -43.40 31.06
CA THR A 206 -5.65 -42.00 31.01
C THR A 206 -4.65 -41.17 30.21
N TYR A 207 -3.34 -41.40 30.35
CA TYR A 207 -2.33 -40.72 29.54
C TYR A 207 -2.53 -40.99 28.04
N LEU A 208 -2.71 -42.26 27.65
CA LEU A 208 -2.95 -42.64 26.26
C LEU A 208 -4.19 -41.96 25.68
N LEU A 209 -5.27 -41.83 26.45
CA LEU A 209 -6.49 -41.16 26.01
C LEU A 209 -6.25 -39.68 25.65
N TYR A 210 -5.54 -38.92 26.48
CA TYR A 210 -5.27 -37.50 26.21
C TYR A 210 -4.27 -37.31 25.06
N MET A 211 -3.28 -38.19 24.94
CA MET A 211 -2.39 -38.21 23.78
C MET A 211 -3.13 -38.50 22.47
N PHE A 212 -4.04 -39.47 22.50
CA PHE A 212 -4.89 -39.78 21.34
C PHE A 212 -5.80 -38.60 21.00
N LEU A 213 -6.47 -38.00 22.00
CA LEU A 213 -7.31 -36.82 21.80
C LEU A 213 -6.49 -35.64 21.22
N MET A 214 -5.27 -35.42 21.70
CA MET A 214 -4.36 -34.41 21.16
C MET A 214 -4.06 -34.67 19.68
N ALA A 215 -3.71 -35.91 19.32
CA ALA A 215 -3.44 -36.29 17.94
C ALA A 215 -4.66 -36.05 17.03
N VAL A 216 -5.86 -36.42 17.49
CA VAL A 216 -7.12 -36.18 16.77
C VAL A 216 -7.39 -34.68 16.60
N MET A 217 -7.16 -33.86 17.62
CA MET A 217 -7.36 -32.40 17.54
C MET A 217 -6.36 -31.73 16.59
N ILE A 218 -5.10 -32.16 16.59
CA ILE A 218 -4.08 -31.67 15.66
C ILE A 218 -4.43 -32.08 14.21
N ALA A 219 -4.82 -33.33 14.00
CA ALA A 219 -5.24 -33.82 12.69
C ALA A 219 -6.49 -33.07 12.18
N GLY A 220 -7.50 -32.89 13.05
CA GLY A 220 -8.70 -32.13 12.73
C GLY A 220 -8.39 -30.67 12.43
N ARG A 221 -7.49 -30.03 13.19
CA ARG A 221 -7.01 -28.67 12.91
C ARG A 221 -6.33 -28.58 11.56
N TYR A 222 -5.45 -29.53 11.23
CA TYR A 222 -4.77 -29.57 9.94
C TYR A 222 -5.79 -29.71 8.80
N TRP A 223 -6.75 -30.63 8.92
CA TRP A 223 -7.80 -30.83 7.94
C TRP A 223 -8.66 -29.58 7.73
N LEU A 224 -9.15 -28.95 8.81
CA LEU A 224 -9.88 -27.67 8.75
C LEU A 224 -9.08 -26.57 8.05
N SER A 225 -7.76 -26.53 8.28
CA SER A 225 -6.86 -25.55 7.68
C SER A 225 -6.76 -25.76 6.17
N VAL A 226 -6.58 -27.02 5.73
CA VAL A 226 -6.52 -27.37 4.31
C VAL A 226 -7.83 -27.05 3.62
N THR A 227 -8.98 -27.48 4.17
CA THR A 227 -10.30 -27.21 3.61
C THR A 227 -10.55 -25.71 3.46
N ARG A 228 -10.23 -24.91 4.48
CA ARG A 228 -10.36 -23.46 4.43
C ARG A 228 -9.48 -22.85 3.34
N GLN A 229 -8.23 -23.30 3.21
CA GLN A 229 -7.30 -22.82 2.19
C GLN A 229 -7.78 -23.16 0.77
N SER A 230 -8.34 -24.35 0.56
CA SER A 230 -8.94 -24.74 -0.72
C SER A 230 -10.14 -23.88 -1.09
N ILE A 231 -11.07 -23.64 -0.16
CA ILE A 231 -12.25 -22.78 -0.40
C ILE A 231 -11.82 -21.35 -0.74
N LEU A 232 -10.86 -20.80 0.01
CA LEU A 232 -10.32 -19.47 -0.29
C LEU A 232 -9.72 -19.44 -1.70
N ALA A 233 -8.89 -20.42 -2.06
CA ALA A 233 -8.28 -20.48 -3.39
C ALA A 233 -9.33 -20.51 -4.52
N GLU A 234 -10.43 -21.24 -4.35
CA GLU A 234 -11.52 -21.29 -5.33
C GLU A 234 -12.27 -19.96 -5.44
N LEU A 235 -12.68 -19.36 -4.30
CA LEU A 235 -13.30 -18.02 -4.24
C LEU A 235 -12.45 -16.96 -4.96
N LEU A 236 -11.13 -17.06 -4.82
CA LEU A 236 -10.18 -16.13 -5.38
C LEU A 236 -9.95 -16.34 -6.88
N ASN A 237 -9.95 -17.58 -7.35
CA ASN A 237 -9.91 -17.89 -8.79
C ASN A 237 -11.16 -17.38 -9.50
N ASP A 238 -12.31 -17.53 -8.88
CA ASP A 238 -13.59 -17.03 -9.39
C ASP A 238 -13.65 -15.48 -9.40
N ALA A 239 -13.13 -14.84 -8.34
CA ALA A 239 -12.95 -13.38 -8.32
C ALA A 239 -11.95 -12.90 -9.39
N ASN A 240 -10.87 -13.66 -9.65
CA ASN A 240 -9.90 -13.40 -10.70
C ASN A 240 -10.55 -13.44 -12.09
N ALA A 241 -11.32 -14.49 -12.39
CA ALA A 241 -12.05 -14.60 -13.65
C ALA A 241 -12.98 -13.39 -13.87
N ARG A 242 -13.77 -13.00 -12.87
CA ARG A 242 -14.63 -11.80 -12.94
C ARG A 242 -13.85 -10.51 -13.18
N LEU A 243 -12.70 -10.35 -12.51
CA LEU A 243 -11.85 -9.17 -12.67
C LEU A 243 -11.25 -9.09 -14.08
N LEU A 244 -10.80 -10.22 -14.61
CA LEU A 244 -10.31 -10.31 -15.98
C LEU A 244 -11.40 -10.01 -17.01
N ASP A 245 -12.62 -10.52 -16.82
CA ASP A 245 -13.76 -10.23 -17.69
C ASP A 245 -14.17 -8.75 -17.65
N SER A 246 -14.25 -8.16 -16.46
CA SER A 246 -14.53 -6.73 -16.28
C SER A 246 -13.46 -5.87 -16.96
N PHE A 247 -12.18 -6.25 -16.81
CA PHE A 247 -11.09 -5.57 -17.49
C PHE A 247 -11.15 -5.74 -19.01
N ALA A 248 -11.45 -6.93 -19.51
CA ALA A 248 -11.59 -7.17 -20.94
C ALA A 248 -12.73 -6.33 -21.55
N GLY A 249 -13.85 -6.18 -20.83
CA GLY A 249 -14.96 -5.31 -21.22
C GLY A 249 -14.57 -3.82 -21.25
N ALA A 250 -13.95 -3.33 -20.18
CA ALA A 250 -13.45 -1.95 -20.10
C ALA A 250 -12.39 -1.66 -21.17
N PHE A 251 -11.49 -2.62 -21.41
CA PHE A 251 -10.45 -2.51 -22.42
C PHE A 251 -11.03 -2.38 -23.82
N LYS A 252 -12.01 -3.23 -24.21
CA LYS A 252 -12.69 -3.14 -25.51
C LYS A 252 -13.31 -1.76 -25.75
N LYS A 253 -14.01 -1.21 -24.75
CA LYS A 253 -14.61 0.13 -24.82
C LYS A 253 -13.56 1.22 -24.97
N PHE A 254 -12.47 1.14 -24.20
CA PHE A 254 -11.40 2.13 -24.24
C PHE A 254 -10.65 2.12 -25.58
N THR A 255 -10.34 0.94 -26.13
CA THR A 255 -9.70 0.82 -27.45
C THR A 255 -10.58 1.36 -28.58
N ALA A 256 -11.91 1.35 -28.42
CA ALA A 256 -12.83 1.94 -29.39
C ALA A 256 -12.87 3.48 -29.30
N ALA A 257 -12.57 4.06 -28.14
CA ALA A 257 -12.60 5.51 -27.91
C ALA A 257 -11.25 6.22 -28.17
N SER A 258 -10.13 5.51 -28.04
CA SER A 258 -8.78 6.06 -28.21
C SER A 258 -7.87 5.06 -28.95
N SER A 259 -7.68 5.27 -30.25
CA SER A 259 -6.83 4.43 -31.10
C SER A 259 -5.32 4.63 -30.90
N HIS A 260 -4.90 5.70 -30.21
CA HIS A 260 -3.49 6.14 -30.20
C HIS A 260 -2.72 5.90 -28.90
N PHE A 261 -3.36 5.52 -27.78
CA PHE A 261 -2.71 5.64 -26.47
C PHE A 261 -2.05 4.37 -25.90
N PHE A 262 -2.57 3.16 -26.13
CA PHE A 262 -1.98 1.96 -25.48
C PHE A 262 -0.86 1.30 -26.28
N SER A 263 0.34 1.29 -25.71
CA SER A 263 1.38 0.35 -26.13
C SER A 263 1.02 -1.07 -25.69
N ARG A 264 1.54 -2.10 -26.37
CA ARG A 264 1.39 -3.50 -25.91
C ARG A 264 1.92 -3.68 -24.48
N GLN A 265 2.90 -2.87 -24.07
CA GLN A 265 3.50 -2.90 -22.74
C GLN A 265 2.56 -2.36 -21.66
N ASP A 266 1.84 -1.26 -21.89
CA ASP A 266 0.87 -0.73 -20.91
C ASP A 266 -0.22 -1.77 -20.58
N ILE A 267 -0.60 -2.57 -21.57
CA ILE A 267 -1.54 -3.68 -21.41
C ILE A 267 -0.91 -4.80 -20.55
N VAL A 268 0.35 -5.16 -20.80
CA VAL A 268 1.09 -6.15 -20.01
C VAL A 268 1.31 -5.68 -18.58
N THR A 269 1.68 -4.42 -18.36
CA THR A 269 1.85 -3.84 -17.02
C THR A 269 0.52 -3.80 -16.27
N ARG A 270 -0.60 -3.58 -16.96
CA ARG A 270 -1.95 -3.63 -16.37
C ARG A 270 -2.37 -5.05 -16.02
N PHE A 271 -2.08 -6.03 -16.88
CA PHE A 271 -2.31 -7.44 -16.57
C PHE A 271 -1.51 -7.87 -15.34
N HIS A 272 -0.28 -7.36 -15.23
CA HIS A 272 0.58 -7.56 -14.07
C HIS A 272 0.06 -6.85 -12.81
N ASP A 273 -0.49 -5.64 -12.92
CA ASP A 273 -1.15 -4.93 -11.81
C ASP A 273 -2.44 -5.64 -11.35
N ILE A 274 -3.21 -6.22 -12.27
CA ILE A 274 -4.38 -7.06 -11.97
C ILE A 274 -3.93 -8.32 -11.22
N SER A 275 -2.92 -9.02 -11.75
CA SER A 275 -2.32 -10.19 -11.11
C SER A 275 -1.79 -9.87 -9.70
N LYS A 276 -1.15 -8.70 -9.51
CA LYS A 276 -0.70 -8.21 -8.20
C LYS A 276 -1.84 -7.87 -7.25
N LEU A 277 -2.91 -7.22 -7.72
CA LEU A 277 -4.06 -6.92 -6.88
C LEU A 277 -4.73 -8.22 -6.41
N LEU A 278 -4.85 -9.17 -7.32
CA LEU A 278 -5.43 -10.48 -7.08
C LEU A 278 -4.58 -11.32 -6.13
N SER A 279 -3.26 -11.33 -6.27
CA SER A 279 -2.37 -12.05 -5.33
C SER A 279 -2.42 -11.48 -3.92
N GLY A 280 -2.70 -10.18 -3.79
CA GLY A 280 -2.96 -9.52 -2.50
C GLY A 280 -4.29 -9.87 -1.87
N LEU A 281 -5.36 -9.87 -2.68
CA LEU A 281 -6.65 -10.41 -2.25
C LEU A 281 -6.54 -11.89 -1.90
N GLN A 282 -5.64 -12.63 -2.57
CA GLN A 282 -5.42 -14.06 -2.36
C GLN A 282 -4.76 -14.40 -1.03
N SER A 283 -3.68 -13.70 -0.70
CA SER A 283 -2.85 -14.07 0.46
C SER A 283 -3.05 -13.16 1.66
N VAL A 284 -3.35 -11.87 1.48
CA VAL A 284 -3.20 -10.89 2.56
C VAL A 284 -4.49 -10.68 3.33
N PHE A 285 -5.61 -10.40 2.66
CA PHE A 285 -6.84 -9.97 3.34
C PHE A 285 -7.51 -11.07 4.20
N PRO A 286 -7.75 -12.30 3.69
CA PRO A 286 -8.38 -13.36 4.49
C PRO A 286 -7.48 -13.90 5.61
N GLN A 287 -6.16 -13.78 5.45
CA GLN A 287 -5.19 -14.18 6.48
C GLN A 287 -5.11 -13.12 7.58
N LEU A 288 -5.09 -11.83 7.22
CA LEU A 288 -5.08 -10.72 8.16
C LEU A 288 -6.31 -10.72 9.09
N LEU A 289 -7.51 -10.97 8.55
CA LEU A 289 -8.73 -11.06 9.38
C LEU A 289 -8.63 -12.17 10.43
N ASN A 290 -8.12 -13.33 10.02
CA ASN A 290 -7.95 -14.47 10.91
C ASN A 290 -6.84 -14.26 11.94
N ASP A 291 -5.71 -13.68 11.52
CA ASP A 291 -4.59 -13.37 12.41
C ASP A 291 -4.97 -12.30 13.43
N ALA A 292 -5.81 -11.32 13.06
CA ALA A 292 -6.37 -10.35 13.99
C ALA A 292 -7.27 -11.01 15.04
N LEU A 293 -8.16 -11.92 14.63
CA LEU A 293 -8.99 -12.70 15.56
C LEU A 293 -8.14 -13.57 16.50
N LEU A 294 -7.13 -14.25 15.96
CA LEU A 294 -6.21 -15.09 16.74
C LEU A 294 -5.46 -14.26 17.79
N ILE A 295 -4.95 -13.09 17.44
CA ILE A 295 -4.25 -12.23 18.40
C ILE A 295 -5.18 -11.81 19.53
N ILE A 296 -6.41 -11.38 19.23
CA ILE A 296 -7.36 -10.96 20.27
C ILE A 296 -7.63 -12.12 21.25
N ILE A 297 -7.91 -13.31 20.72
CA ILE A 297 -8.25 -14.49 21.52
C ILE A 297 -7.04 -14.97 22.32
N PHE A 298 -5.86 -15.07 21.71
CA PHE A 298 -4.65 -15.52 22.39
C PHE A 298 -4.17 -14.52 23.43
N PHE A 299 -4.30 -13.23 23.15
CA PHE A 299 -4.00 -12.17 24.11
C PHE A 299 -4.94 -12.23 25.33
N ALA A 300 -6.24 -12.38 25.10
CA ALA A 300 -7.21 -12.55 26.18
C ALA A 300 -6.91 -13.80 27.03
N GLY A 301 -6.57 -14.93 26.37
CA GLY A 301 -6.12 -16.13 27.05
C GLY A 301 -4.83 -15.91 27.86
N LEU A 302 -3.88 -15.15 27.34
CA LEU A 302 -2.63 -14.85 28.05
C LEU A 302 -2.87 -13.94 29.26
N CYS A 303 -3.75 -12.94 29.15
CA CYS A 303 -4.18 -12.12 30.29
C CYS A 303 -4.79 -12.94 31.42
N TYR A 304 -5.48 -14.04 31.10
CA TYR A 304 -6.02 -14.96 32.11
C TYR A 304 -4.91 -15.71 32.87
N TYR A 305 -3.83 -16.12 32.21
CA TYR A 305 -2.73 -16.83 32.86
C TYR A 305 -1.72 -15.89 33.54
N SER A 306 -1.26 -14.84 32.85
CA SER A 306 -0.27 -13.90 33.34
C SER A 306 -0.47 -12.53 32.70
N PHE A 307 -1.01 -11.59 33.49
CA PHE A 307 -1.26 -10.23 33.03
C PHE A 307 0.03 -9.47 32.68
N ILE A 308 1.11 -9.67 33.46
CA ILE A 308 2.40 -9.01 33.23
C ILE A 308 3.00 -9.47 31.90
N THR A 309 2.99 -10.79 31.66
CA THR A 309 3.49 -11.38 30.40
C THR A 309 2.69 -10.88 29.20
N ALA A 310 1.36 -10.78 29.33
CA ALA A 310 0.51 -10.21 28.29
C ALA A 310 0.90 -8.75 27.99
N LEU A 311 1.13 -7.92 29.01
CA LEU A 311 1.54 -6.53 28.83
C LEU A 311 2.91 -6.40 28.14
N VAL A 312 3.89 -7.25 28.49
CA VAL A 312 5.19 -7.32 27.81
C VAL A 312 5.02 -7.62 26.32
N LEU A 313 4.19 -8.61 25.95
CA LEU A 313 3.95 -8.89 24.53
C LEU A 313 3.14 -7.79 23.84
N CYS A 314 2.20 -7.14 24.53
CA CYS A 314 1.43 -6.02 23.98
C CYS A 314 2.38 -4.87 23.59
N THR A 315 3.27 -4.49 24.50
CA THR A 315 4.28 -3.46 24.24
C THR A 315 5.21 -3.87 23.10
N GLY A 316 5.65 -5.12 23.06
CA GLY A 316 6.45 -5.65 21.95
C GLY A 316 5.73 -5.58 20.60
N MET A 317 4.44 -5.91 20.57
CA MET A 317 3.61 -5.84 19.37
C MET A 317 3.45 -4.38 18.88
N LEU A 318 3.21 -3.43 19.78
CA LEU A 318 3.11 -2.01 19.42
C LEU A 318 4.43 -1.47 18.86
N VAL A 319 5.56 -1.85 19.47
CA VAL A 319 6.90 -1.50 18.97
C VAL A 319 7.14 -2.12 17.60
N ALA A 320 6.79 -3.40 17.41
CA ALA A 320 6.91 -4.09 16.13
C ALA A 320 6.08 -3.42 15.02
N ILE A 321 4.82 -3.05 15.31
CA ILE A 321 3.93 -2.37 14.35
C ILE A 321 4.45 -0.97 14.02
N SER A 322 4.91 -0.19 15.00
CA SER A 322 5.46 1.14 14.73
C SER A 322 6.72 1.09 13.85
N LEU A 323 7.60 0.12 14.09
CA LEU A 323 8.76 -0.14 13.25
C LEU A 323 8.35 -0.59 11.85
N ALA A 324 7.31 -1.42 11.74
CA ALA A 324 6.76 -1.87 10.48
C ALA A 324 6.26 -0.71 9.62
N VAL A 325 5.45 0.18 10.19
CA VAL A 325 4.93 1.37 9.49
C VAL A 325 6.08 2.28 9.05
N LYS A 326 7.08 2.49 9.91
CA LYS A 326 8.27 3.28 9.57
C LYS A 326 9.09 2.62 8.45
N ALA A 327 9.29 1.31 8.52
CA ALA A 327 10.01 0.55 7.51
C ALA A 327 9.28 0.65 6.16
N GLU A 328 7.96 0.47 6.14
CA GLU A 328 7.14 0.57 4.94
C GLU A 328 7.21 1.97 4.32
N TRP A 329 7.19 3.02 5.14
CA TRP A 329 7.35 4.39 4.63
C TRP A 329 8.69 4.57 3.89
N ILE A 330 9.81 4.17 4.51
CA ILE A 330 11.15 4.29 3.90
C ILE A 330 11.29 3.38 2.67
N LEU A 331 10.78 2.15 2.74
CA LEU A 331 10.87 1.18 1.66
C LEU A 331 10.03 1.60 0.46
N SER A 332 8.86 2.21 0.69
CA SER A 332 7.99 2.72 -0.39
C SER A 332 8.69 3.78 -1.24
N GLU A 333 9.44 4.70 -0.62
CA GLU A 333 10.20 5.72 -1.34
C GLU A 333 11.29 5.10 -2.23
N LYS A 334 12.06 4.16 -1.68
CA LYS A 334 13.10 3.46 -2.44
C LYS A 334 12.53 2.60 -3.56
N ARG A 335 11.39 1.95 -3.32
CA ARG A 335 10.68 1.13 -4.31
C ARG A 335 10.23 1.99 -5.51
N LEU A 336 9.69 3.18 -5.24
CA LEU A 336 9.33 4.14 -6.28
C LEU A 336 10.55 4.56 -7.11
N ASN A 337 11.68 4.85 -6.46
CA ASN A 337 12.92 5.18 -7.17
C ASN A 337 13.40 4.03 -8.07
N VAL A 338 13.41 2.79 -7.58
CA VAL A 338 13.75 1.61 -8.38
C VAL A 338 12.80 1.48 -9.58
N SER A 339 11.48 1.67 -9.37
CA SER A 339 10.50 1.59 -10.46
C SER A 339 10.70 2.70 -11.51
N PHE A 340 11.11 3.89 -11.10
CA PHE A 340 11.42 5.01 -11.99
C PHE A 340 12.67 4.72 -12.84
N LEU A 341 13.75 4.28 -12.20
CA LEU A 341 15.00 3.90 -12.89
C LEU A 341 14.77 2.74 -13.85
N TYR A 342 13.94 1.76 -13.46
CA TYR A 342 13.58 0.64 -14.33
C TYR A 342 12.90 1.13 -15.61
N LYS A 343 11.89 2.01 -15.49
CA LYS A 343 11.21 2.62 -16.65
C LYS A 343 12.16 3.45 -17.52
N GLN A 344 13.10 4.16 -16.91
CA GLN A 344 14.10 4.94 -17.64
C GLN A 344 15.00 4.03 -18.49
N VAL A 345 15.46 2.91 -17.93
CA VAL A 345 16.24 1.91 -18.68
C VAL A 345 15.40 1.26 -19.79
N GLU A 346 14.15 0.91 -19.51
CA GLU A 346 13.26 0.28 -20.50
C GLU A 346 12.99 1.18 -21.72
N ASN A 347 12.76 2.48 -21.50
CA ASN A 347 12.58 3.46 -22.57
C ASN A 347 13.84 3.65 -23.43
N VAL A 348 15.03 3.52 -22.83
CA VAL A 348 16.32 3.60 -23.53
C VAL A 348 16.59 2.36 -24.38
N ILE A 349 16.07 1.19 -24.01
CA ILE A 349 16.24 -0.05 -24.80
C ILE A 349 15.38 -0.02 -26.07
N GLN A 350 14.27 0.72 -26.09
CA GLN A 350 13.38 0.84 -27.25
C GLN A 350 13.85 1.81 -28.33
N PHE A 351 14.69 2.79 -27.99
CA PHE A 351 15.33 3.69 -28.95
C PHE A 351 16.78 3.21 -29.16
N GLU A 352 17.15 2.94 -30.40
CA GLU A 352 18.38 2.22 -30.77
C GLU A 352 19.68 2.64 -30.06
N ALA A 353 20.54 1.63 -29.87
CA ALA A 353 21.99 1.68 -29.65
C ALA A 353 22.49 2.20 -28.29
N PHE A 354 22.62 1.24 -27.35
CA PHE A 354 23.81 0.89 -26.54
C PHE A 354 25.02 1.87 -26.52
N GLN A 355 24.81 3.17 -26.31
CA GLN A 355 25.88 4.11 -26.00
C GLN A 355 25.81 4.53 -24.53
N GLY A 356 26.47 3.73 -23.70
CA GLY A 356 27.37 4.25 -22.65
C GLY A 356 26.82 4.95 -21.41
N HIS A 357 25.52 5.21 -21.27
CA HIS A 357 25.03 5.96 -20.09
C HIS A 357 24.49 5.07 -18.98
N LEU A 358 25.39 4.77 -18.01
CA LEU A 358 25.27 4.81 -16.52
C LEU A 358 23.98 4.36 -15.77
N ASN A 359 22.85 4.08 -16.42
CA ASN A 359 21.59 3.80 -15.73
C ASN A 359 21.49 2.35 -15.23
N LEU A 360 22.19 1.38 -15.84
CA LEU A 360 22.15 -0.03 -15.43
C LEU A 360 22.88 -0.27 -14.10
N THR A 361 24.03 0.37 -13.89
CA THR A 361 24.77 0.30 -12.62
C THR A 361 24.01 1.01 -11.51
N GLU A 362 23.44 2.19 -11.79
CA GLU A 362 22.57 2.90 -10.85
C GLU A 362 21.31 2.11 -10.49
N LEU A 363 20.64 1.50 -11.48
CA LEU A 363 19.49 0.62 -11.26
C LEU A 363 19.87 -0.59 -10.41
N ASN A 364 20.99 -1.25 -10.71
CA ASN A 364 21.45 -2.41 -9.95
C ASN A 364 21.79 -2.02 -8.51
N HIS A 365 22.50 -0.90 -8.31
CA HIS A 365 22.76 -0.37 -6.97
C HIS A 365 21.48 0.01 -6.22
N ALA A 366 20.49 0.60 -6.89
CA ALA A 366 19.20 0.93 -6.28
C ALA A 366 18.43 -0.33 -5.86
N ILE A 367 18.39 -1.37 -6.70
CA ILE A 367 17.78 -2.67 -6.41
C ILE A 367 18.47 -3.34 -5.22
N LEU A 368 19.81 -3.42 -5.24
CA LEU A 368 20.60 -4.01 -4.16
C LEU A 368 20.38 -3.24 -2.85
N ASN A 369 20.41 -1.91 -2.89
CA ASN A 369 20.17 -1.07 -1.72
C ASN A 369 18.75 -1.26 -1.15
N TYR A 370 17.75 -1.43 -2.00
CA TYR A 370 16.39 -1.73 -1.58
C TYR A 370 16.30 -3.09 -0.88
N HIS A 371 16.82 -4.16 -1.49
CA HIS A 371 16.79 -5.50 -0.91
C HIS A 371 17.60 -5.59 0.39
N GLN A 372 18.79 -4.98 0.44
CA GLN A 372 19.60 -4.92 1.66
C GLN A 372 18.88 -4.18 2.78
N LEU A 373 18.23 -3.05 2.48
CA LEU A 373 17.49 -2.28 3.48
C LEU A 373 16.27 -3.07 3.99
N SER A 374 15.50 -3.68 3.08
CA SER A 374 14.35 -4.52 3.42
C SER A 374 14.76 -5.68 4.33
N ARG A 375 15.84 -6.38 4.00
CA ARG A 375 16.40 -7.45 4.83
C ARG A 375 16.86 -6.96 6.21
N LYS A 376 17.50 -5.78 6.28
CA LYS A 376 17.90 -5.16 7.56
C LYS A 376 16.69 -4.85 8.44
N PHE A 377 15.58 -4.37 7.88
CA PHE A 377 14.34 -4.14 8.63
C PHE A 377 13.72 -5.45 9.11
N ALA A 378 13.65 -6.47 8.26
CA ALA A 378 13.13 -7.79 8.63
C ALA A 378 13.91 -8.40 9.80
N LEU A 379 15.26 -8.40 9.73
CA LEU A 379 16.12 -8.91 10.81
C LEU A 379 15.95 -8.13 12.12
N ARG A 380 15.83 -6.80 12.06
CA ARG A 380 15.59 -5.97 13.26
C ARG A 380 14.27 -6.33 13.92
N LEU A 381 13.23 -6.58 13.13
CA LEU A 381 11.93 -6.98 13.66
C LEU A 381 11.97 -8.37 14.28
N GLU A 382 12.60 -9.34 13.62
CA GLU A 382 12.77 -10.70 14.17
C GLU A 382 13.52 -10.68 15.50
N MET A 383 14.61 -9.91 15.59
CA MET A 383 15.34 -9.73 16.86
C MET A 383 14.48 -9.08 17.94
N LEU A 384 13.66 -8.08 17.59
CA LEU A 384 12.73 -7.45 18.53
C LEU A 384 11.69 -8.44 19.04
N CYS A 385 10.97 -9.12 18.14
CA CYS A 385 9.97 -10.13 18.52
C CYS A 385 10.60 -11.25 19.36
N GLY A 386 11.79 -11.73 18.99
CA GLY A 386 12.54 -12.72 19.75
C GLY A 386 12.94 -12.23 21.15
N GLY A 387 13.34 -10.95 21.28
CA GLY A 387 13.66 -10.33 22.56
C GLY A 387 12.45 -10.24 23.49
N PHE A 388 11.29 -9.77 22.99
CA PHE A 388 10.06 -9.73 23.78
C PHE A 388 9.55 -11.13 24.14
N LEU A 389 9.68 -12.10 23.23
CA LEU A 389 9.38 -13.51 23.51
C LEU A 389 10.27 -14.06 24.63
N PHE A 390 11.57 -13.75 24.62
CA PHE A 390 12.51 -14.16 25.66
C PHE A 390 12.15 -13.55 27.02
N ILE A 391 11.84 -12.26 27.07
CA ILE A 391 11.42 -11.57 28.31
C ILE A 391 10.11 -12.18 28.84
N ALA A 392 9.14 -12.41 27.96
CA ALA A 392 7.88 -13.03 28.32
C ALA A 392 8.06 -14.46 28.87
N ALA A 393 8.90 -15.27 28.22
CA ALA A 393 9.29 -16.60 28.68
C ALA A 393 9.98 -16.57 30.05
N ALA A 394 10.91 -15.62 30.25
CA ALA A 394 11.59 -15.44 31.52
C ALA A 394 10.64 -15.05 32.65
N ASN A 395 9.69 -14.14 32.38
CA ASN A 395 8.67 -13.74 33.36
C ASN A 395 7.75 -14.90 33.73
N LEU A 396 7.27 -15.68 32.76
CA LEU A 396 6.48 -16.89 33.00
C LEU A 396 7.22 -17.90 33.87
N SER A 397 8.52 -18.09 33.61
CA SER A 397 9.37 -19.00 34.39
C SER A 397 9.55 -18.50 35.83
N TYR A 398 9.75 -17.18 35.99
CA TYR A 398 9.84 -16.53 37.30
C TYR A 398 8.53 -16.64 38.11
N GLU A 399 7.39 -16.40 37.48
CA GLU A 399 6.05 -16.58 38.10
C GLU A 399 5.81 -18.02 38.54
N CYS A 400 6.26 -19.00 37.75
CA CYS A 400 6.21 -20.41 38.14
C CYS A 400 7.12 -20.71 39.36
N MET A 401 8.32 -20.13 39.42
CA MET A 401 9.23 -20.30 40.56
C MET A 401 8.67 -19.69 41.85
N ASN A 402 7.94 -18.57 41.73
CA ASN A 402 7.27 -17.91 42.85
C ASN A 402 5.94 -18.58 43.25
N ASN A 403 5.58 -19.72 42.65
CA ASN A 403 4.32 -20.44 42.87
C ASN A 403 3.05 -19.62 42.58
N THR A 404 3.13 -18.55 41.77
CA THR A 404 1.93 -17.81 41.34
C THR A 404 1.19 -18.56 40.22
N ILE A 405 1.93 -19.34 39.43
CA ILE A 405 1.43 -20.17 38.34
C ILE A 405 1.92 -21.60 38.56
N THR A 406 1.08 -22.61 38.30
CA THR A 406 1.48 -24.03 38.41
C THR A 406 2.25 -24.48 37.16
N LEU A 407 3.05 -25.54 37.29
CA LEU A 407 3.77 -26.14 36.15
C LEU A 407 2.80 -26.54 35.01
N ALA A 408 1.59 -26.99 35.34
CA ALA A 408 0.58 -27.33 34.34
C ALA A 408 0.06 -26.11 33.57
N THR A 409 -0.11 -24.96 34.26
CA THR A 409 -0.53 -23.69 33.64
C THR A 409 0.60 -22.94 32.94
N LEU A 410 1.87 -23.23 33.25
CA LEU A 410 3.03 -22.64 32.57
C LEU A 410 3.06 -23.00 31.08
N MET A 411 2.78 -24.26 30.75
CA MET A 411 2.85 -24.78 29.39
C MET A 411 1.86 -24.11 28.41
N PRO A 412 0.53 -24.04 28.68
CA PRO A 412 -0.39 -23.34 27.79
C PRO A 412 -0.06 -21.84 27.69
N ALA A 413 0.43 -21.21 28.76
CA ALA A 413 0.85 -19.81 28.74
C ALA A 413 2.09 -19.58 27.84
N PHE A 414 3.06 -20.50 27.85
CA PHE A 414 4.19 -20.48 26.93
C PHE A 414 3.75 -20.66 25.47
N MET A 415 2.85 -21.62 25.21
CA MET A 415 2.28 -21.84 23.88
C MET A 415 1.51 -20.60 23.38
N LEU A 416 0.79 -19.90 24.25
CA LEU A 416 0.09 -18.64 23.91
C LEU A 416 1.09 -17.54 23.57
N THR A 417 2.17 -17.44 24.34
CA THR A 417 3.26 -16.47 24.10
C THR A 417 3.89 -16.69 22.72
N LEU A 418 4.20 -17.94 22.37
CA LEU A 418 4.71 -18.31 21.04
C LEU A 418 3.71 -17.98 19.92
N ALA A 419 2.42 -18.26 20.14
CA ALA A 419 1.37 -18.01 19.16
C ALA A 419 1.15 -16.52 18.90
N VAL A 420 1.16 -15.68 19.95
CA VAL A 420 1.06 -14.21 19.83
C VAL A 420 2.28 -13.64 19.09
N SER A 421 3.49 -14.11 19.40
CA SER A 421 4.70 -13.67 18.69
C SER A 421 4.67 -14.04 17.20
N ALA A 422 4.29 -15.29 16.87
CA ALA A 422 4.22 -15.75 15.48
C ALA A 422 3.15 -15.02 14.66
N THR A 423 1.98 -14.76 15.24
CA THR A 423 0.90 -13.99 14.58
C THR A 423 1.29 -12.53 14.37
N THR A 424 1.99 -11.91 15.32
CA THR A 424 2.53 -10.55 15.15
C THR A 424 3.48 -10.46 13.95
N GLN A 425 4.36 -11.44 13.78
CA GLN A 425 5.30 -11.49 12.64
C GLN A 425 4.58 -11.67 11.30
N LYS A 426 3.49 -12.46 11.25
CA LYS A 426 2.66 -12.58 10.04
C LYS A 426 1.95 -11.28 9.69
N ILE A 427 1.34 -10.61 10.67
CA ILE A 427 0.69 -9.32 10.46
C ILE A 427 1.68 -8.30 9.89
N TYR A 428 2.92 -8.28 10.38
CA TYR A 428 3.96 -7.44 9.81
C TYR A 428 4.21 -7.72 8.31
N GLN A 429 4.38 -9.00 7.94
CA GLN A 429 4.61 -9.38 6.55
C GLN A 429 3.43 -8.95 5.66
N HIS A 430 2.21 -9.07 6.18
CA HIS A 430 1.01 -8.58 5.52
C HIS A 430 0.96 -7.05 5.40
N ILE A 431 1.38 -6.29 6.41
CA ILE A 431 1.46 -4.81 6.36
C ILE A 431 2.38 -4.34 5.23
N LEU A 432 3.55 -4.98 5.06
CA LEU A 432 4.48 -4.65 3.99
C LEU A 432 3.90 -4.90 2.58
N GLN A 433 3.02 -5.90 2.46
CA GLN A 433 2.36 -6.24 1.19
C GLN A 433 1.12 -5.38 0.92
N LEU A 434 0.39 -4.98 1.97
CA LEU A 434 -0.88 -4.24 1.89
C LEU A 434 -0.78 -2.97 1.04
N ARG A 435 0.31 -2.20 1.16
CA ARG A 435 0.42 -0.91 0.46
C ARG A 435 0.48 -1.08 -1.06
N ASP A 436 1.22 -2.07 -1.54
CA ASP A 436 1.30 -2.41 -2.96
C ASP A 436 -0.09 -2.75 -3.53
N HIS A 437 -0.88 -3.51 -2.76
CA HIS A 437 -2.23 -3.86 -3.15
C HIS A 437 -3.19 -2.68 -3.10
N THR A 438 -3.03 -1.76 -2.13
CA THR A 438 -3.86 -0.54 -2.07
C THR A 438 -3.59 0.41 -3.24
N ASP A 439 -2.34 0.53 -3.68
CA ASP A 439 -1.96 1.35 -4.81
C ASP A 439 -2.47 0.74 -6.12
N ALA A 440 -2.32 -0.58 -6.30
CA ALA A 440 -2.92 -1.29 -7.43
C ALA A 440 -4.46 -1.15 -7.44
N LEU A 441 -5.11 -1.19 -6.27
CA LEU A 441 -6.56 -1.01 -6.13
C LEU A 441 -7.00 0.41 -6.48
N ASN A 442 -6.23 1.42 -6.09
CA ASN A 442 -6.47 2.80 -6.51
C ASN A 442 -6.39 2.94 -8.03
N ARG A 443 -5.36 2.31 -8.64
CA ARG A 443 -5.17 2.31 -10.10
C ARG A 443 -6.33 1.65 -10.84
N LEU A 444 -6.78 0.49 -10.38
CA LEU A 444 -7.85 -0.27 -11.03
C LEU A 444 -9.24 0.35 -10.81
N TYR A 445 -9.53 0.85 -9.61
CA TYR A 445 -10.82 1.52 -9.34
C TYR A 445 -10.98 2.81 -10.17
N GLY A 446 -9.90 3.59 -10.35
CA GLY A 446 -9.95 4.80 -11.18
C GLY A 446 -10.35 4.54 -12.63
N LEU A 447 -10.01 3.36 -13.17
CA LEU A 447 -10.29 2.96 -14.55
C LEU A 447 -11.64 2.27 -14.72
N MET A 448 -11.97 1.34 -13.82
CA MET A 448 -13.12 0.43 -13.99
C MET A 448 -14.29 0.73 -13.03
N GLY A 449 -14.03 1.43 -11.93
CA GLY A 449 -15.02 1.65 -10.87
C GLY A 449 -16.06 2.72 -11.18
N LYS A 450 -15.75 3.66 -12.09
CA LYS A 450 -16.61 4.80 -12.40
C LYS A 450 -17.83 4.44 -13.26
N GLU A 451 -17.80 3.36 -14.05
CA GLU A 451 -18.95 2.96 -14.88
C GLU A 451 -20.10 2.32 -14.06
N HIS A 452 -19.90 2.06 -12.76
CA HIS A 452 -20.84 1.34 -11.90
C HIS A 452 -21.25 2.12 -10.65
N GLY A 453 -20.91 3.41 -10.60
CA GLY A 453 -21.18 4.34 -9.49
C GLY A 453 -22.52 5.01 -9.60
#